data_AF-A0A1Q6Z378-F1
#
_entry.id   AF-A0A1Q6Z378-F1
#
_cell.length_a   1.000
_cell.length_b   1.000
_cell.length_c   1.000
_cell.angle_alpha   90.00
_cell.angle_beta   90.00
_cell.angle_gamma   90.00
#
_symmetry.space_group_name_H-M   'P 1'
#
loop_
_entity.id
_entity.type
_entity.pdbx_description
1 polymer ?
#
loop_
_entity_poly.entity_id
_entity_poly.type
_entity_poly.pdbx_seq_one_letter_code
_entity_poly.pdbx_strand_id
1 'polypeptide(L)'
;MHGLNELREQGRMTWIEAERGWGAEPEDIVDALSSDGFEECKRETTTSRRDLRPAGGVWQGVNTGTGSVASAIWVNRPSRARAIVFVAIDGESFRDGALNSLERDPYEDDGGES
;
A
#
# COMPACT_ATOMS: atom_id res chain seq x y z
N MET A 1 -6.68 8.12 4.00
CA MET A 1 -6.17 6.76 4.27
C MET A 1 -6.23 6.50 5.77
N HIS A 2 -7.43 6.31 6.32
CA HIS A 2 -7.59 6.11 7.76
C HIS A 2 -7.27 4.66 8.15
N GLY A 3 -7.72 3.69 7.35
CA GLY A 3 -7.53 2.26 7.64
C GLY A 3 -6.07 1.84 7.76
N LEU A 4 -5.19 2.27 6.84
CA LEU A 4 -3.75 1.93 6.92
C LEU A 4 -3.06 2.60 8.11
N ASN A 5 -3.48 3.81 8.47
CA ASN A 5 -2.94 4.51 9.64
C ASN A 5 -3.34 3.78 10.93
N GLU A 6 -4.58 3.31 11.04
CA GLU A 6 -5.05 2.52 12.18
C GLU A 6 -4.25 1.21 12.32
N LEU A 7 -3.96 0.51 11.21
CA LEU A 7 -3.11 -0.69 11.25
C LEU A 7 -1.70 -0.39 11.77
N ARG A 8 -1.14 0.79 11.44
CA ARG A 8 0.16 1.24 11.95
C ARG A 8 0.09 1.50 13.45
N GLU A 9 -0.91 2.26 13.89
CA GLU A 9 -1.10 2.60 15.31
C GLU A 9 -1.32 1.35 16.18
N GLN A 10 -1.98 0.32 15.63
CA GLN A 10 -2.18 -0.97 16.27
C GLN A 10 -0.96 -1.92 16.20
N GLY A 11 0.12 -1.53 15.51
CA GLY A 11 1.29 -2.37 15.31
C GLY A 11 1.05 -3.60 14.42
N ARG A 12 -0.05 -3.62 13.66
CA ARG A 12 -0.36 -4.67 12.67
C ARG A 12 0.37 -4.44 11.34
N MET A 13 0.67 -3.18 11.05
CA MET A 13 1.48 -2.74 9.92
C MET A 13 2.72 -2.02 10.44
N THR A 14 3.91 -2.55 10.17
CA THR A 14 5.17 -1.99 10.71
C THR A 14 6.17 -1.78 9.59
N TRP A 15 6.79 -0.60 9.52
CA TRP A 15 7.79 -0.32 8.50
C TRP A 15 9.07 -1.12 8.76
N ILE A 16 9.64 -1.71 7.71
CA ILE A 16 10.83 -2.54 7.78
C ILE A 16 11.88 -1.95 6.85
N GLU A 17 12.77 -1.14 7.41
CA GLU A 17 13.84 -0.42 6.71
C GLU A 17 14.62 -1.30 5.73
N ALA A 18 15.04 -2.49 6.17
CA ALA A 18 15.84 -3.42 5.36
C ALA A 18 15.13 -3.90 4.09
N GLU A 19 13.80 -4.06 4.14
CA GLU A 19 12.99 -4.52 3.01
C GLU A 19 12.30 -3.35 2.28
N ARG A 20 12.44 -2.12 2.80
CA ARG A 20 11.77 -0.90 2.31
C ARG A 20 10.27 -1.10 2.07
N GLY A 21 9.63 -1.82 2.98
CA GLY A 21 8.23 -2.21 2.88
C GLY A 21 7.61 -2.46 4.25
N TRP A 22 6.32 -2.73 4.24
CA TRP A 22 5.53 -2.93 5.43
C TRP A 22 5.44 -4.40 5.81
N GLY A 23 5.79 -4.74 7.05
CA GLY A 23 5.43 -6.02 7.64
C GLY A 23 3.97 -6.01 8.06
N ALA A 24 3.10 -6.71 7.33
CA ALA A 24 1.66 -6.79 7.59
C ALA A 24 1.06 -8.09 7.05
N GLU A 25 -0.15 -8.43 7.51
CA GLU A 25 -0.98 -9.44 6.85
C GLU A 25 -1.60 -8.85 5.57
N PRO A 26 -1.52 -9.52 4.40
CA PRO A 26 -2.07 -8.97 3.16
C PRO A 26 -3.57 -8.64 3.22
N GLU A 27 -4.36 -9.48 3.90
CA GLU A 27 -5.81 -9.27 4.03
C GLU A 27 -6.11 -8.03 4.89
N ASP A 28 -5.35 -7.78 5.97
CA ASP A 28 -5.50 -6.55 6.77
C ASP A 28 -5.35 -5.30 5.89
N ILE A 29 -4.38 -5.32 4.97
CA ILE A 29 -4.12 -4.21 4.05
C ILE A 29 -5.29 -4.03 3.08
N VAL A 30 -5.82 -5.12 2.53
CA VAL A 30 -6.96 -5.03 1.60
C VAL A 30 -8.22 -4.55 2.33
N ASP A 31 -8.52 -5.09 3.52
CA ASP A 31 -9.67 -4.65 4.32
C ASP A 31 -9.58 -3.16 4.69
N ALA A 32 -8.37 -2.68 5.02
CA ALA A 32 -8.14 -1.27 5.27
C ALA A 32 -8.36 -0.40 4.02
N LEU A 33 -7.87 -0.84 2.85
CA LEU A 33 -8.09 -0.14 1.59
C LEU A 33 -9.57 -0.14 1.18
N SER A 34 -10.28 -1.24 1.37
CA SER A 34 -11.72 -1.31 1.13
C SER A 34 -12.51 -0.43 2.09
N SER A 35 -12.10 -0.34 3.35
CA SER A 35 -12.70 0.58 4.33
C SER A 35 -12.47 2.05 3.98
N ASP A 36 -11.33 2.37 3.33
CA ASP A 36 -11.02 3.69 2.78
C ASP A 36 -11.73 3.98 1.43
N GLY A 37 -12.61 3.08 0.98
CA GLY A 37 -13.46 3.27 -0.21
C GLY A 37 -12.87 2.76 -1.52
N PHE A 38 -11.78 1.99 -1.50
CA PHE A 38 -11.24 1.35 -2.68
C PHE A 38 -11.94 0.01 -2.97
N GLU A 39 -12.66 -0.04 -4.08
CA GLU A 39 -13.32 -1.25 -4.57
C GLU A 39 -12.31 -2.14 -5.32
N GLU A 40 -12.24 -3.42 -4.96
CA GLU A 40 -11.32 -4.37 -5.59
C GLU A 40 -11.64 -4.54 -7.09
N CYS A 41 -10.65 -4.24 -7.93
CA CYS A 41 -10.70 -4.48 -9.36
C CYS A 41 -9.97 -5.77 -9.75
N LYS A 42 -8.91 -6.11 -9.01
CA LYS A 42 -8.05 -7.25 -9.33
C LYS A 42 -7.37 -7.80 -8.08
N ARG A 43 -7.32 -9.12 -7.97
CA ARG A 43 -6.48 -9.84 -7.01
C ARG A 43 -5.86 -11.07 -7.67
N GLU A 44 -4.56 -11.25 -7.51
CA GLU A 44 -3.84 -12.44 -7.97
C GLU A 44 -2.87 -12.92 -6.89
N THR A 45 -2.79 -14.24 -6.71
CA THR A 45 -1.88 -14.87 -5.76
C THR A 45 -0.95 -15.84 -6.48
N THR A 46 0.33 -15.82 -6.15
CA THR A 46 1.32 -16.77 -6.68
C THR A 46 1.65 -17.80 -5.62
N THR A 47 1.78 -19.08 -6.00
CA THR A 47 2.25 -20.14 -5.11
C THR A 47 3.68 -20.58 -5.46
N SER A 48 4.47 -20.96 -4.46
CA SER A 48 5.76 -21.62 -4.68
C SER A 48 5.56 -23.03 -5.23
N ARG A 49 6.29 -23.40 -6.29
CA ARG A 49 6.18 -24.76 -6.88
C ARG A 49 6.67 -25.89 -5.96
N ARG A 50 7.57 -25.59 -5.01
CA ARG A 50 8.18 -26.64 -4.16
C ARG A 50 7.24 -27.14 -3.07
N ASP A 51 6.34 -26.27 -2.60
CA ASP A 51 5.56 -26.48 -1.39
C ASP A 51 4.09 -26.02 -1.52
N LEU A 52 3.68 -25.52 -2.70
CA LEU A 52 2.35 -24.99 -3.03
C LEU A 52 1.84 -23.88 -2.09
N ARG A 53 2.68 -23.36 -1.20
CA ARG A 53 2.31 -22.26 -0.31
C ARG A 53 2.23 -20.95 -1.10
N PRO A 54 1.32 -20.03 -0.73
CA PRO A 54 1.31 -18.69 -1.28
C PRO A 54 2.68 -18.04 -1.08
N ALA A 55 3.34 -17.67 -2.17
CA ALA A 55 4.63 -16.98 -2.19
C ALA A 55 4.46 -15.46 -2.18
N GLY A 56 3.28 -14.97 -2.56
CA GLY A 56 2.96 -13.56 -2.62
C GLY A 56 1.71 -13.31 -3.46
N GLY A 57 1.44 -12.05 -3.76
CA GLY A 57 0.32 -11.65 -4.58
C GLY A 57 0.31 -10.17 -4.89
N VAL A 58 -0.68 -9.79 -5.68
CA VAL A 58 -0.97 -8.40 -6.05
C VAL A 58 -2.47 -8.17 -5.91
N TRP A 59 -2.80 -6.96 -5.51
CA TRP A 59 -4.14 -6.46 -5.40
C TRP A 59 -4.18 -5.05 -6.00
N GLN A 60 -5.29 -4.71 -6.65
CA GLN A 60 -5.57 -3.37 -7.13
C GLN A 60 -7.04 -3.04 -6.91
N GLY A 61 -7.30 -1.82 -6.47
CA GLY A 61 -8.65 -1.29 -6.30
C GLY A 61 -8.74 0.18 -6.68
N VAL A 62 -9.96 0.63 -6.90
CA VAL A 62 -10.27 1.99 -7.35
C VAL A 62 -11.26 2.63 -6.39
N ASN A 63 -11.05 3.91 -6.07
CA ASN A 63 -12.05 4.70 -5.37
C ASN A 63 -12.80 5.51 -6.42
N THR A 64 -14.03 5.10 -6.74
CA THR A 64 -14.84 5.74 -7.79
C THR A 64 -15.30 7.16 -7.40
N GLY A 65 -15.29 7.48 -6.10
CA GLY A 65 -15.61 8.81 -5.59
C GLY A 65 -14.48 9.83 -5.81
N THR A 66 -13.21 9.42 -5.70
CA THR A 66 -12.04 10.30 -5.88
C THR A 66 -11.35 10.13 -7.22
N GLY A 67 -11.58 9.01 -7.91
CA GLY A 67 -10.83 8.60 -9.10
C GLY A 67 -9.47 7.97 -8.79
N SER A 68 -9.11 7.80 -7.51
CA SER A 68 -7.80 7.28 -7.11
C SER A 68 -7.68 5.77 -7.31
N VAL A 69 -6.46 5.30 -7.55
CA VAL A 69 -6.12 3.89 -7.68
C VAL A 69 -5.16 3.46 -6.57
N ALA A 70 -5.54 2.43 -5.83
CA ALA A 70 -4.68 1.78 -4.85
C ALA A 70 -4.11 0.47 -5.43
N SER A 71 -2.82 0.23 -5.23
CA SER A 71 -2.15 -1.02 -5.58
C SER A 71 -1.38 -1.55 -4.38
N ALA A 72 -1.50 -2.84 -4.11
CA ALA A 72 -0.75 -3.53 -3.07
C ALA A 72 -0.06 -4.76 -3.67
N ILE A 73 1.24 -4.93 -3.39
CA ILE A 73 2.01 -6.12 -3.75
C ILE A 73 2.58 -6.68 -2.46
N TRP A 74 2.46 -8.00 -2.27
CA TRP A 74 3.06 -8.65 -1.12
C TRP A 74 3.90 -9.88 -1.48
N VAL A 75 4.89 -10.12 -0.65
CA VAL A 75 5.78 -11.29 -0.74
C VAL A 75 5.83 -11.98 0.62
N ASN A 76 5.51 -13.27 0.62
CA ASN A 76 5.60 -14.10 1.82
C ASN A 76 7.04 -14.56 2.00
N ARG A 77 7.60 -14.33 3.19
CA ARG A 77 8.95 -14.77 3.54
C ARG A 77 8.86 -15.99 4.47
N PRO A 78 9.46 -17.14 4.14
CA PRO A 78 9.38 -18.34 4.98
C PRO A 78 9.89 -18.14 6.40
N SER A 79 10.83 -17.20 6.59
CA SER A 79 11.44 -16.87 7.88
C SER A 79 10.67 -15.82 8.69
N ARG A 80 9.54 -15.30 8.20
CA ARG A 80 8.77 -14.24 8.87
C ARG A 80 7.31 -14.62 9.03
N ALA A 81 6.72 -14.21 10.15
CA ALA A 81 5.31 -14.41 10.44
C ALA A 81 4.38 -13.60 9.52
N ARG A 82 4.78 -12.37 9.16
CA ARG A 82 4.03 -11.45 8.28
C ARG A 82 4.68 -11.28 6.91
N ALA A 83 3.87 -11.01 5.90
CA ALA A 83 4.35 -10.68 4.57
C ALA A 83 5.08 -9.33 4.55
N ILE A 84 5.91 -9.12 3.53
CA ILE A 84 6.33 -7.76 3.15
C ILE A 84 5.36 -7.24 2.11
N VAL A 85 4.75 -6.09 2.41
CA VAL A 85 3.73 -5.44 1.59
C VAL A 85 4.24 -4.07 1.14
N PHE A 86 4.01 -3.77 -0.13
CA PHE A 86 4.25 -2.48 -0.76
C PHE A 86 2.91 -1.94 -1.19
N VAL A 87 2.58 -0.72 -0.77
CA VAL A 87 1.33 -0.05 -1.11
C VAL A 87 1.65 1.22 -1.88
N ALA A 88 0.90 1.49 -2.95
CA ALA A 88 0.96 2.74 -3.68
C ALA A 88 -0.46 3.26 -3.95
N ILE A 89 -0.64 4.57 -3.81
CA ILE A 89 -1.89 5.27 -4.15
C ILE A 89 -1.55 6.28 -5.23
N ASP A 90 -2.23 6.22 -6.37
CA ASP A 90 -1.97 7.10 -7.52
C ASP A 90 -0.49 7.09 -7.99
N GLY A 91 0.16 5.93 -7.82
CA GLY A 91 1.58 5.73 -8.15
C GLY A 91 2.55 6.12 -7.03
N GLU A 92 2.10 6.83 -6.01
CA GLU A 92 2.92 7.28 -4.90
C GLU A 92 3.02 6.20 -3.82
N SER A 93 4.25 5.81 -3.47
CA SER A 93 4.47 4.78 -2.46
C SER A 93 4.03 5.24 -1.08
N PHE A 94 3.16 4.49 -0.42
CA PHE A 94 2.77 4.72 0.96
C PHE A 94 3.93 4.32 1.89
N ARG A 95 4.60 5.31 2.47
CA ARG A 95 5.72 5.13 3.42
C ARG A 95 5.44 5.83 4.74
N ASP A 96 6.15 5.42 5.79
CA ASP A 96 6.08 6.09 7.08
C ASP A 96 6.53 7.55 6.91
N GLY A 97 5.57 8.48 6.98
CA GLY A 97 5.78 9.93 6.83
C GLY A 97 5.34 10.57 5.50
N ALA A 98 4.86 9.82 4.50
CA ALA A 98 4.69 10.35 3.13
C ALA A 98 3.32 11.00 2.78
N LEU A 99 2.31 10.97 3.65
CA LEU A 99 1.05 11.70 3.37
C LEU A 99 1.09 13.19 3.75
N ASN A 100 2.17 13.68 4.37
CA ASN A 100 2.33 15.12 4.66
C ASN A 100 2.87 15.93 3.48
N SER A 101 3.20 15.30 2.34
CA SER A 101 3.72 16.01 1.16
C SER A 101 2.69 16.28 0.07
N LEU A 102 1.45 15.77 0.19
CA LEU A 102 0.39 16.02 -0.80
C LEU A 102 -0.45 17.29 -0.47
N GLU A 103 0.09 18.21 0.33
CA GLU A 103 -0.46 19.56 0.55
C GLU A 103 0.49 20.67 0.04
N ARG A 104 1.50 20.35 -0.78
CA ARG A 104 2.28 21.38 -1.46
C ARG A 104 2.04 21.31 -2.95
N ASP A 105 1.08 22.12 -3.39
CA ASP A 105 0.78 22.38 -4.79
C ASP A 105 2.09 22.74 -5.54
N PRO A 106 2.48 22.00 -6.59
CA PRO A 106 3.71 22.27 -7.34
C PRO A 106 3.53 23.33 -8.45
N TYR A 107 2.44 24.08 -8.48
CA TYR A 107 2.17 25.14 -9.47
C TYR A 107 2.06 26.54 -8.84
N GLU A 108 3.13 26.99 -8.18
CA GLU A 108 3.36 28.44 -8.05
C GLU A 108 4.10 28.89 -9.33
N ASP A 109 3.33 29.34 -10.32
CA ASP A 109 3.78 30.05 -11.51
C ASP A 109 4.41 31.38 -11.07
N ASP A 110 5.74 31.43 -10.95
CA ASP A 110 6.48 32.69 -10.77
C ASP A 110 6.54 33.42 -12.13
N GLY A 111 5.37 33.91 -12.54
CA GLY A 111 5.23 34.88 -13.62
C GLY A 111 5.80 36.23 -13.17
N GLY A 112 7.11 36.40 -13.38
CA GLY A 112 7.84 37.63 -13.08
C GLY A 112 8.58 38.14 -14.31
N GLU A 113 7.89 38.93 -15.13
CA GLU A 113 8.48 39.79 -16.16
C GLU A 113 9.49 40.80 -15.55
N SER A 114 10.68 40.90 -16.14
CA SER A 114 11.58 42.08 -16.09
C SER A 114 12.58 42.05 -17.24
#